data_AF-A0A7K9DLZ2-F1
#
_entry.id   AF-A0A7K9DLZ2-F1
#
_cell.length_a   1.000
_cell.length_b   1.000
_cell.length_c   1.000
_cell.angle_alpha   90.00
_cell.angle_beta   90.00
_cell.angle_gamma   90.00
#
_symmetry.space_group_name_H-M   'P 1'
#
loop_
_entity.id
_entity.type
_entity.pdbx_description
1 polymer ?
#
loop_
_entity_poly.entity_id
_entity_poly.type
_entity_poly.pdbx_seq_one_letter_code
_entity_poly.pdbx_strand_id
1 'polypeptide(L)'
;LTAAPPNTTGWFRRLLHRPKPSSVESSSSASSSPSSSSAESSGSSPSMSLERSVRVSPISVPDINASSSARWAKSYDVCICHSEADLELVEELVFYLEGQPESFRCFLQQRDATPGSAVVTELCDAVQNSHCWVMLITPGFLQDPWCKYQMHQALAEAPMANGRTIPVLKDVDRKDYPRELRNIYYISMALKENSFRQIRDTVVRCEYVWRCWWNVTP
;
A
#
# COMPACT_ATOMS: atom_id res chain seq x y z
N LEU A 1 4.14 -35.61 -9.84
CA LEU A 1 5.24 -34.63 -9.71
C LEU A 1 4.64 -33.28 -9.39
N THR A 2 4.49 -32.97 -8.11
CA THR A 2 3.93 -31.69 -7.63
C THR A 2 5.06 -30.67 -7.53
N ALA A 3 5.02 -29.63 -8.36
CA ALA A 3 5.88 -28.47 -8.21
C ALA A 3 5.35 -27.61 -7.05
N ALA A 4 6.16 -27.40 -6.02
CA ALA A 4 5.89 -26.40 -5.00
C ALA A 4 6.08 -24.99 -5.60
N PRO A 5 5.29 -23.97 -5.19
CA PRO A 5 5.57 -22.60 -5.56
C PRO A 5 6.94 -22.16 -5.01
N PRO A 6 7.65 -21.24 -5.70
CA PRO A 6 8.93 -20.74 -5.22
C PRO A 6 8.72 -19.96 -3.91
N ASN A 7 9.38 -20.40 -2.84
CA ASN A 7 9.23 -19.79 -1.52
C ASN A 7 10.02 -18.46 -1.47
N THR A 8 9.38 -17.37 -1.87
CA THR A 8 10.00 -16.04 -2.06
C THR A 8 10.12 -15.21 -0.79
N THR A 9 9.69 -15.72 0.36
CA THR A 9 9.52 -14.94 1.58
C THR A 9 10.77 -15.04 2.48
N GLY A 10 11.12 -13.95 3.19
CA GLY A 10 12.34 -13.85 4.01
C GLY A 10 13.59 -13.20 3.39
N TRP A 11 13.66 -12.86 2.09
CA TRP A 11 14.83 -12.15 1.52
C TRP A 11 15.00 -10.72 2.06
N PHE A 12 13.92 -10.05 2.45
CA PHE A 12 13.98 -8.74 3.10
C PHE A 12 14.80 -8.74 4.39
N ARG A 13 14.68 -9.80 5.20
CA ARG A 13 15.54 -9.96 6.39
C ARG A 13 17.02 -10.07 6.01
N ARG A 14 17.37 -10.70 4.88
CA ARG A 14 18.76 -10.76 4.39
C ARG A 14 19.29 -9.41 3.88
N LEU A 15 18.43 -8.55 3.33
CA LEU A 15 18.82 -7.20 2.89
C LEU A 15 19.00 -6.24 4.08
N LEU A 16 18.08 -6.29 5.05
CA LEU A 16 18.08 -5.39 6.20
C LEU A 16 19.06 -5.84 7.30
N HIS A 17 19.38 -7.14 7.40
CA HIS A 17 20.50 -7.68 8.17
C HIS A 17 21.77 -7.88 7.32
N ARG A 18 22.19 -6.85 6.56
CA ARG A 18 23.54 -6.84 5.98
C ARG A 18 24.56 -6.51 7.10
N PRO A 19 25.43 -7.45 7.52
CA PRO A 19 26.40 -7.16 8.58
C PRO A 19 27.36 -6.06 8.13
N LYS A 20 27.67 -5.13 9.05
CA LYS A 20 28.54 -3.98 8.77
C LYS A 20 29.96 -4.47 8.49
N PRO A 21 30.50 -4.31 7.27
CA PRO A 21 31.88 -4.71 6.99
C PRO A 21 32.84 -3.85 7.82
N SER A 22 33.79 -4.49 8.48
CA SER A 22 34.89 -3.83 9.17
C SER A 22 35.77 -3.07 8.18
N SER A 23 36.22 -1.89 8.57
CA SER A 23 37.06 -1.00 7.77
C SER A 23 38.41 -1.61 7.40
N VAL A 24 38.75 -1.58 6.10
CA VAL A 24 40.12 -1.62 5.58
C VAL A 24 40.21 -0.60 4.44
N GLU A 25 41.28 0.17 4.39
CA GLU A 25 41.48 1.26 3.43
C GLU A 25 42.15 0.79 2.12
N SER A 26 41.80 1.42 0.99
CA SER A 26 42.61 1.51 -0.24
C SER A 26 42.02 2.60 -1.17
N SER A 27 42.85 3.14 -2.08
CA SER A 27 42.64 4.48 -2.69
C SER A 27 42.58 4.51 -4.24
N SER A 28 42.63 5.73 -4.79
CA SER A 28 42.94 6.15 -6.19
C SER A 28 41.92 5.96 -7.34
N SER A 29 41.09 6.99 -7.55
CA SER A 29 41.04 7.89 -8.73
C SER A 29 40.96 7.39 -10.21
N ALA A 30 39.84 7.78 -10.85
CA ALA A 30 39.74 8.63 -12.07
C ALA A 30 39.87 8.11 -13.52
N SER A 31 38.88 8.51 -14.35
CA SER A 31 38.87 8.64 -15.84
C SER A 31 39.00 7.33 -16.68
N SER A 32 38.46 7.21 -17.90
CA SER A 32 38.13 8.22 -18.94
C SER A 32 36.99 7.79 -19.89
N SER A 33 36.52 8.72 -20.74
CA SER A 33 35.60 8.46 -21.88
C SER A 33 36.36 8.38 -23.22
N PRO A 34 35.71 7.89 -24.28
CA PRO A 34 35.87 8.46 -25.63
C PRO A 34 34.53 8.89 -26.26
N SER A 35 34.59 9.58 -27.40
CA SER A 35 33.45 10.17 -28.15
C SER A 35 33.64 10.02 -29.68
N SER A 36 32.80 10.69 -30.49
CA SER A 36 32.77 10.74 -31.98
C SER A 36 32.06 9.57 -32.70
N SER A 37 31.36 9.73 -33.85
CA SER A 37 30.83 10.96 -34.51
C SER A 37 29.83 10.70 -35.67
N SER A 38 28.82 11.58 -35.80
CA SER A 38 28.19 12.16 -37.02
C SER A 38 27.87 11.35 -38.31
N ALA A 39 26.59 11.36 -38.71
CA ALA A 39 26.02 11.87 -40.00
C ALA A 39 24.46 11.86 -39.87
N GLU A 40 23.66 12.90 -40.13
CA GLU A 40 23.34 13.61 -41.40
C GLU A 40 22.74 12.69 -42.50
N SER A 41 21.63 13.00 -43.19
CA SER A 41 20.53 14.00 -43.08
C SER A 41 19.33 13.49 -43.98
N SER A 42 18.16 14.10 -44.25
CA SER A 42 17.46 15.38 -43.95
C SER A 42 15.93 15.19 -44.23
N GLY A 43 15.07 16.22 -44.05
CA GLY A 43 13.66 16.18 -44.54
C GLY A 43 12.72 17.27 -43.96
N SER A 44 12.09 18.09 -44.81
CA SER A 44 11.37 19.33 -44.43
C SER A 44 9.85 19.18 -44.19
N SER A 45 9.29 20.07 -43.37
CA SER A 45 7.83 20.31 -43.23
C SER A 45 7.23 21.05 -44.44
N PRO A 46 5.88 21.09 -44.57
CA PRO A 46 5.18 22.36 -44.28
C PRO A 46 3.92 22.19 -43.40
N SER A 47 2.97 23.14 -43.43
CA SER A 47 1.98 23.39 -42.36
C SER A 47 0.57 23.79 -42.89
N MET A 48 -0.33 24.14 -41.95
CA MET A 48 -1.67 24.79 -42.09
C MET A 48 -2.92 23.88 -42.23
N SER A 49 -3.70 23.82 -41.13
CA SER A 49 -5.16 24.08 -40.96
C SER A 49 -6.13 23.98 -42.16
N LEU A 50 -7.41 23.59 -42.01
CA LEU A 50 -8.45 24.20 -41.14
C LEU A 50 -9.78 23.37 -41.17
N GLU A 51 -10.70 23.60 -40.19
CA GLU A 51 -12.13 23.18 -40.16
C GLU A 51 -12.44 21.64 -40.25
N ARG A 52 -13.66 21.13 -39.95
CA ARG A 52 -14.63 21.31 -38.85
C ARG A 52 -15.79 20.33 -39.07
N SER A 53 -16.03 19.38 -38.15
CA SER A 53 -17.35 18.71 -38.07
C SER A 53 -17.61 18.16 -36.67
N VAL A 54 -18.57 18.76 -35.97
CA VAL A 54 -18.99 18.30 -34.64
C VAL A 54 -20.09 17.25 -34.82
N ARG A 55 -19.82 16.02 -34.36
CA ARG A 55 -20.88 15.02 -34.13
C ARG A 55 -21.06 14.86 -32.63
N VAL A 56 -22.13 15.47 -32.11
CA VAL A 56 -22.56 15.26 -30.72
C VAL A 56 -23.17 13.86 -30.64
N SER A 57 -22.42 12.90 -30.11
CA SER A 57 -22.98 11.63 -29.64
C SER A 57 -24.05 11.92 -28.57
N PRO A 58 -25.17 11.19 -28.54
CA PRO A 58 -26.25 11.47 -27.60
C PRO A 58 -25.76 11.41 -26.15
N ILE A 59 -26.20 12.38 -25.35
CA ILE A 59 -25.84 12.48 -23.94
C ILE A 59 -26.41 11.27 -23.20
N SER A 60 -25.52 10.37 -22.77
CA SER A 60 -25.82 9.43 -21.70
C SER A 60 -26.11 10.24 -20.44
N VAL A 61 -27.35 10.21 -19.97
CA VAL A 61 -27.70 10.79 -18.67
C VAL A 61 -26.86 10.11 -17.59
N PRO A 62 -26.23 10.85 -16.67
CA PRO A 62 -25.58 10.23 -15.51
C PRO A 62 -26.66 9.64 -14.61
N ASP A 63 -26.76 8.31 -14.56
CA ASP A 63 -27.71 7.62 -13.69
C ASP A 63 -27.49 8.02 -12.22
N ILE A 64 -28.59 8.12 -11.48
CA ILE A 64 -28.62 8.67 -10.12
C ILE A 64 -28.06 7.63 -9.13
N ASN A 65 -26.73 7.48 -9.12
CA ASN A 65 -26.00 6.68 -8.14
C ASN A 65 -24.65 7.32 -7.76
N ALA A 66 -24.65 8.62 -7.49
CA ALA A 66 -23.46 9.34 -6.98
C ALA A 66 -22.89 8.74 -5.67
N SER A 67 -23.65 7.89 -4.97
CA SER A 67 -23.20 7.17 -3.78
C SER A 67 -22.19 6.05 -4.09
N SER A 68 -22.19 5.46 -5.29
CA SER A 68 -21.14 4.51 -5.70
C SER A 68 -19.84 5.23 -6.10
N SER A 69 -19.96 6.45 -6.66
CA SER A 69 -18.85 7.24 -7.21
C SER A 69 -17.68 7.42 -6.24
N ALA A 70 -17.94 8.01 -5.07
CA ALA A 70 -16.89 8.32 -4.10
C ALA A 70 -16.22 7.09 -3.44
N ARG A 71 -16.70 5.86 -3.74
CA ARG A 71 -16.16 4.62 -3.17
C ARG A 71 -15.02 4.03 -4.00
N TRP A 72 -14.94 4.32 -5.30
CA TRP A 72 -13.86 3.84 -6.17
C TRP A 72 -12.75 4.87 -6.40
N ALA A 73 -12.72 5.97 -5.63
CA ALA A 73 -11.69 7.01 -5.72
C ALA A 73 -10.25 6.51 -5.49
N LYS A 74 -10.09 5.31 -4.93
CA LYS A 74 -8.81 4.59 -4.78
C LYS A 74 -8.96 3.12 -5.19
N SER A 75 -7.84 2.50 -5.57
CA SER A 75 -7.79 1.10 -6.03
C SER A 75 -8.15 0.07 -4.95
N TYR A 76 -7.83 0.37 -3.69
CA TYR A 76 -8.06 -0.49 -2.53
C TYR A 76 -8.82 0.24 -1.43
N ASP A 77 -9.55 -0.51 -0.64
CA ASP A 77 -10.28 0.00 0.54
C ASP A 77 -9.44 -0.20 1.81
N VAL A 78 -8.70 -1.30 1.88
CA VAL A 78 -7.79 -1.65 2.98
C VAL A 78 -6.46 -2.16 2.42
N CYS A 79 -5.33 -1.66 2.91
CA CYS A 79 -4.04 -2.35 2.78
C CYS A 79 -3.65 -2.92 4.15
N ILE A 80 -3.22 -4.19 4.21
CA ILE A 80 -2.92 -4.86 5.47
C ILE A 80 -1.41 -5.02 5.62
N CYS A 81 -0.86 -4.42 6.67
CA CYS A 81 0.54 -4.49 7.05
C CYS A 81 0.69 -5.49 8.19
N HIS A 82 1.49 -6.53 7.99
CA HIS A 82 1.63 -7.66 8.91
C HIS A 82 3.02 -8.30 8.80
N SER A 83 3.39 -9.14 9.76
CA SER A 83 4.59 -9.97 9.63
C SER A 83 4.29 -11.20 8.77
N GLU A 84 5.31 -11.68 8.05
CA GLU A 84 5.27 -12.92 7.28
C GLU A 84 4.76 -14.12 8.12
N ALA A 85 5.12 -14.15 9.41
CA ALA A 85 4.69 -15.18 10.36
C ALA A 85 3.19 -15.14 10.73
N ASP A 86 2.47 -14.09 10.36
CA ASP A 86 1.04 -13.90 10.65
C ASP A 86 0.16 -14.07 9.40
N LEU A 87 0.71 -14.55 8.28
CA LEU A 87 0.02 -14.63 6.98
C LEU A 87 -1.30 -15.39 7.04
N GLU A 88 -1.35 -16.57 7.66
CA GLU A 88 -2.56 -17.40 7.74
C GLU A 88 -3.75 -16.62 8.34
N LEU A 89 -3.54 -15.95 9.48
CA LEU A 89 -4.53 -15.13 10.17
C LEU A 89 -4.97 -13.91 9.34
N VAL A 90 -4.08 -13.40 8.49
CA VAL A 90 -4.34 -12.25 7.61
C VAL A 90 -5.12 -12.66 6.36
N GLU A 91 -4.84 -13.83 5.79
CA GLU A 91 -5.66 -14.41 4.71
C GLU A 91 -7.09 -14.69 5.19
N GLU A 92 -7.26 -15.18 6.43
CA GLU A 92 -8.58 -15.33 7.05
C GLU A 92 -9.30 -13.99 7.27
N LEU A 93 -8.58 -12.93 7.67
CA LEU A 93 -9.13 -11.59 7.82
C LEU A 93 -9.55 -11.00 6.46
N VAL A 94 -8.74 -11.20 5.42
CA VAL A 94 -9.04 -10.76 4.05
C VAL A 94 -10.25 -11.49 3.50
N PHE A 95 -10.29 -12.83 3.62
CA PHE A 95 -11.45 -13.61 3.21
C PHE A 95 -12.73 -13.16 3.93
N TYR A 96 -12.64 -12.86 5.23
CA TYR A 96 -13.76 -12.27 5.97
C TYR A 96 -14.19 -10.92 5.41
N LEU A 97 -13.26 -9.99 5.14
CA LEU A 97 -13.54 -8.63 4.65
C LEU A 97 -14.05 -8.59 3.20
N GLU A 98 -13.41 -9.33 2.30
CA GLU A 98 -13.81 -9.48 0.89
C GLU A 98 -15.21 -10.14 0.78
N GLY A 99 -15.53 -11.05 1.71
CA GLY A 99 -16.84 -11.70 1.83
C GLY A 99 -17.95 -10.91 2.55
N GLN A 100 -17.71 -9.66 2.98
CA GLN A 100 -18.77 -8.83 3.59
C GLN A 100 -19.74 -8.26 2.53
N PRO A 101 -20.96 -7.81 2.92
CA PRO A 101 -21.90 -7.13 2.02
C PRO A 101 -21.33 -5.86 1.35
N GLU A 102 -20.33 -5.24 1.98
CA GLU A 102 -19.58 -4.12 1.42
C GLU A 102 -18.53 -4.56 0.39
N SER A 103 -18.07 -5.81 0.38
CA SER A 103 -17.05 -6.36 -0.52
C SER A 103 -15.78 -5.48 -0.61
N PHE A 104 -15.02 -5.40 0.49
CA PHE A 104 -13.82 -4.57 0.58
C PHE A 104 -12.69 -5.10 -0.29
N ARG A 105 -12.08 -4.24 -1.12
CA ARG A 105 -10.87 -4.58 -1.88
C ARG A 105 -9.66 -4.48 -0.96
N CYS A 106 -9.12 -5.62 -0.56
CA CYS A 106 -7.93 -5.69 0.29
C CYS A 106 -6.66 -5.75 -0.57
N PHE A 107 -5.58 -5.10 -0.12
CA PHE A 107 -4.22 -5.31 -0.62
C PHE A 107 -3.40 -6.12 0.39
N LEU A 108 -2.88 -7.26 -0.07
CA LEU A 108 -1.84 -8.04 0.58
C LEU A 108 -0.58 -8.05 -0.28
N GLN A 109 0.54 -7.63 0.30
CA GLN A 109 1.82 -7.55 -0.41
C GLN A 109 2.30 -8.92 -0.95
N GLN A 110 1.89 -10.03 -0.34
CA GLN A 110 2.24 -11.39 -0.78
C GLN A 110 1.33 -11.92 -1.91
N ARG A 111 0.15 -11.30 -2.14
CA ARG A 111 -0.85 -11.72 -3.13
C ARG A 111 -0.90 -10.78 -4.33
N ASP A 112 -0.89 -9.47 -4.05
CA ASP A 112 -1.31 -8.41 -4.96
C ASP A 112 -0.15 -7.55 -5.48
N ALA A 113 1.07 -7.70 -4.95
CA ALA A 113 2.25 -7.00 -5.43
C ALA A 113 2.80 -7.64 -6.73
N THR A 114 3.16 -6.79 -7.70
CA THR A 114 3.57 -7.17 -9.04
C THR A 114 4.88 -7.99 -9.03
N PRO A 115 4.88 -9.24 -9.54
CA PRO A 115 6.09 -10.07 -9.56
C PRO A 115 7.24 -9.43 -10.34
N GLY A 116 8.39 -9.26 -9.69
CA GLY A 116 9.58 -8.61 -10.26
C GLY A 116 9.62 -7.08 -10.10
N SER A 117 8.58 -6.46 -9.55
CA SER A 117 8.59 -5.04 -9.19
C SER A 117 9.38 -4.76 -7.91
N ALA A 118 9.73 -3.50 -7.69
CA ALA A 118 10.35 -3.05 -6.47
C ALA A 118 9.30 -2.94 -5.37
N VAL A 119 9.30 -3.88 -4.41
CA VAL A 119 8.29 -3.99 -3.34
C VAL A 119 8.17 -2.74 -2.45
N VAL A 120 9.20 -1.88 -2.40
CA VAL A 120 9.10 -0.54 -1.78
C VAL A 120 8.16 0.37 -2.57
N THR A 121 8.22 0.35 -3.90
CA THR A 121 7.30 1.06 -4.79
C THR A 121 5.89 0.51 -4.66
N GLU A 122 5.72 -0.82 -4.75
CA GLU A 122 4.40 -1.47 -4.58
C GLU A 122 3.76 -1.12 -3.23
N LEU A 123 4.55 -1.04 -2.16
CA LEU A 123 4.08 -0.60 -0.84
C LEU A 123 3.69 0.88 -0.83
N CYS A 124 4.50 1.78 -1.40
CA CYS A 124 4.16 3.20 -1.50
C CYS A 124 2.88 3.43 -2.31
N ASP A 125 2.75 2.74 -3.43
CA ASP A 125 1.58 2.82 -4.31
C ASP A 125 0.34 2.23 -3.63
N ALA A 126 0.45 1.08 -2.96
CA ALA A 126 -0.64 0.52 -2.16
C ALA A 126 -1.02 1.40 -0.96
N VAL A 127 -0.05 2.07 -0.32
CA VAL A 127 -0.30 3.02 0.77
C VAL A 127 -1.11 4.21 0.27
N GLN A 128 -0.67 4.86 -0.81
CA GLN A 128 -1.37 6.00 -1.42
C GLN A 128 -2.74 5.61 -1.98
N ASN A 129 -2.85 4.43 -2.63
CA ASN A 129 -4.07 3.93 -3.26
C ASN A 129 -4.95 3.06 -2.36
N SER A 130 -4.81 3.15 -1.03
CA SER A 130 -5.74 2.59 -0.05
C SER A 130 -6.50 3.69 0.71
N HIS A 131 -7.78 3.45 0.98
CA HIS A 131 -8.54 4.32 1.89
C HIS A 131 -8.00 4.25 3.32
N CYS A 132 -7.77 3.05 3.86
CA CYS A 132 -7.19 2.83 5.19
C CYS A 132 -6.15 1.69 5.22
N TRP A 133 -5.43 1.56 6.33
CA TRP A 133 -4.46 0.49 6.58
C TRP A 133 -4.72 -0.20 7.91
N VAL A 134 -4.73 -1.52 7.90
CA VAL A 134 -4.77 -2.35 9.11
C VAL A 134 -3.35 -2.79 9.45
N MET A 135 -2.89 -2.44 10.66
CA MET A 135 -1.57 -2.79 11.17
C MET A 135 -1.72 -3.94 12.17
N LEU A 136 -1.39 -5.17 11.77
CA LEU A 136 -1.46 -6.33 12.65
C LEU A 136 -0.17 -6.43 13.50
N ILE A 137 -0.23 -5.83 14.70
CA ILE A 137 0.88 -5.67 15.62
C ILE A 137 0.97 -6.91 16.52
N THR A 138 1.91 -7.77 16.17
CA THR A 138 2.28 -9.03 16.84
C THR A 138 3.73 -8.95 17.33
N PRO A 139 4.21 -9.92 18.15
CA PRO A 139 5.63 -10.04 18.45
C PRO A 139 6.49 -10.21 17.18
N GLY A 140 5.94 -10.77 16.09
CA GLY A 140 6.59 -10.82 14.78
C GLY A 140 6.74 -9.43 14.15
N PHE A 141 5.64 -8.68 14.07
CA PHE A 141 5.60 -7.31 13.54
C PHE A 141 6.56 -6.37 14.27
N LEU A 142 6.61 -6.45 15.61
CA LEU A 142 7.49 -5.63 16.44
C LEU A 142 8.98 -5.99 16.30
N GLN A 143 9.31 -7.18 15.81
CA GLN A 143 10.68 -7.58 15.52
C GLN A 143 11.09 -7.26 14.08
N ASP A 144 10.18 -7.40 13.11
CA ASP A 144 10.51 -7.26 11.69
C ASP A 144 10.82 -5.81 11.26
N PRO A 145 12.00 -5.53 10.68
CA PRO A 145 12.32 -4.22 10.13
C PRO A 145 11.42 -3.81 8.96
N TRP A 146 10.84 -4.75 8.21
CA TRP A 146 9.92 -4.45 7.11
C TRP A 146 8.56 -3.96 7.62
N CYS A 147 8.01 -4.59 8.67
CA CYS A 147 6.76 -4.14 9.30
C CYS A 147 6.90 -2.74 9.91
N LYS A 148 8.07 -2.41 10.47
CA LYS A 148 8.40 -1.05 10.91
C LYS A 148 8.43 -0.07 9.73
N TYR A 149 9.01 -0.46 8.59
CA TYR A 149 8.99 0.36 7.38
C TYR A 149 7.55 0.61 6.88
N GLN A 150 6.71 -0.43 6.79
CA GLN A 150 5.29 -0.33 6.46
C GLN A 150 4.55 0.66 7.38
N MET A 151 4.71 0.52 8.70
CA MET A 151 4.14 1.43 9.69
C MET A 151 4.60 2.88 9.50
N HIS A 152 5.89 3.10 9.27
CA HIS A 152 6.43 4.45 9.05
C HIS A 152 5.98 5.07 7.71
N GLN A 153 5.77 4.29 6.64
CA GLN A 153 5.22 4.82 5.37
C GLN A 153 3.75 5.24 5.52
N ALA A 154 2.91 4.41 6.13
CA ALA A 154 1.51 4.78 6.39
C ALA A 154 1.38 6.02 7.29
N LEU A 155 2.27 6.18 8.27
CA LEU A 155 2.34 7.38 9.11
C LEU A 155 2.95 8.60 8.40
N ALA A 156 3.74 8.44 7.35
CA ALA A 156 4.22 9.56 6.54
C ALA A 156 3.11 10.09 5.61
N GLU A 157 2.31 9.18 5.03
CA GLU A 157 1.12 9.48 4.20
C GLU A 157 -0.05 10.05 5.03
N ALA A 158 -0.20 9.65 6.30
CA ALA A 158 -1.20 10.19 7.23
C ALA A 158 -0.63 10.38 8.65
N PRO A 159 0.09 11.48 8.92
CA PRO A 159 0.77 11.72 10.20
C PRO A 159 -0.15 12.17 11.34
N MET A 160 -1.40 12.50 11.04
CA MET A 160 -2.44 12.82 12.01
C MET A 160 -3.44 11.67 12.15
N ALA A 161 -4.27 11.70 13.20
CA ALA A 161 -5.31 10.70 13.48
C ALA A 161 -6.52 10.79 12.51
N ASN A 162 -6.25 10.86 11.20
CA ASN A 162 -7.19 11.07 10.09
C ASN A 162 -8.07 9.82 9.81
N GLY A 163 -8.27 8.96 10.81
CA GLY A 163 -8.97 7.67 10.70
C GLY A 163 -8.27 6.59 9.86
N ARG A 164 -7.32 6.93 8.97
CA ARG A 164 -6.79 5.98 7.97
C ARG A 164 -5.95 4.82 8.55
N THR A 165 -5.33 4.94 9.72
CA THR A 165 -4.54 3.86 10.33
C THR A 165 -5.32 3.14 11.43
N ILE A 166 -5.44 1.81 11.33
CA ILE A 166 -6.17 0.93 12.26
C ILE A 166 -5.17 -0.06 12.91
N PRO A 167 -4.64 0.23 14.10
CA PRO A 167 -3.78 -0.71 14.83
C PRO A 167 -4.58 -1.86 15.43
N VAL A 168 -4.09 -3.09 15.29
CA VAL A 168 -4.69 -4.32 15.82
C VAL A 168 -3.62 -5.09 16.59
N LEU A 169 -3.77 -5.24 17.91
CA LEU A 169 -2.78 -5.93 18.76
C LEU A 169 -3.18 -7.38 18.99
N LYS A 170 -2.27 -8.31 18.69
CA LYS A 170 -2.39 -9.74 19.03
C LYS A 170 -1.11 -10.16 19.77
N ASP A 171 -1.27 -10.77 20.93
CA ASP A 171 -0.17 -11.30 21.77
C ASP A 171 0.92 -10.25 22.12
N VAL A 172 0.54 -8.97 22.23
CA VAL A 172 1.43 -7.84 22.52
C VAL A 172 0.95 -7.10 23.77
N ASP A 173 1.86 -6.88 24.71
CA ASP A 173 1.62 -6.07 25.90
C ASP A 173 1.49 -4.58 25.54
N ARG A 174 0.63 -3.85 26.27
CA ARG A 174 0.43 -2.40 26.07
C ARG A 174 1.72 -1.57 26.19
N LYS A 175 2.73 -2.08 26.91
CA LYS A 175 4.05 -1.45 27.10
C LYS A 175 4.92 -1.48 25.85
N ASP A 176 4.69 -2.44 24.96
CA ASP A 176 5.46 -2.71 23.74
C ASP A 176 4.75 -2.17 22.49
N TYR A 177 3.58 -1.52 22.66
CA TYR A 177 2.86 -0.82 21.60
C TYR A 177 3.74 0.32 21.01
N PRO A 178 3.88 0.45 19.68
CA PRO A 178 4.74 1.46 19.08
C PRO A 178 4.39 2.88 19.56
N ARG A 179 5.38 3.58 20.11
CA ARG A 179 5.25 4.97 20.61
C ARG A 179 4.78 5.94 19.51
N GLU A 180 5.06 5.61 18.26
CA GLU A 180 4.62 6.28 17.04
C GLU A 180 3.09 6.21 16.86
N LEU A 181 2.45 5.13 17.32
CA LEU A 181 1.01 4.89 17.28
C LEU A 181 0.30 5.24 18.60
N ARG A 182 1.02 5.71 19.63
CA ARG A 182 0.49 5.90 21.01
C ARG A 182 -0.78 6.77 21.11
N ASN A 183 -0.97 7.69 20.16
CA ASN A 183 -2.10 8.62 20.11
C ASN A 183 -3.29 8.05 19.29
N ILE A 184 -3.16 6.85 18.74
CA ILE A 184 -4.15 6.16 17.92
C ILE A 184 -4.73 5.01 18.74
N TYR A 185 -6.06 4.92 18.82
CA TYR A 185 -6.75 3.82 19.49
C TYR A 185 -6.56 2.51 18.72
N TYR A 186 -6.39 1.40 19.44
CA TYR A 186 -6.13 0.09 18.85
C TYR A 186 -7.22 -0.94 19.17
N ILE A 187 -7.43 -1.89 18.26
CA ILE A 187 -8.30 -3.05 18.44
C ILE A 187 -7.50 -4.14 19.16
N SER A 188 -8.03 -4.69 20.25
CA SER A 188 -7.41 -5.80 20.98
C SER A 188 -7.91 -7.13 20.43
N MET A 189 -7.02 -7.96 19.87
CA MET A 189 -7.35 -9.27 19.33
C MET A 189 -7.33 -10.35 20.42
N ALA A 190 -8.39 -10.38 21.23
CA ALA A 190 -8.61 -11.40 22.25
C ALA A 190 -9.43 -12.60 21.73
N LEU A 191 -10.35 -12.37 20.79
CA LEU A 191 -11.15 -13.40 20.10
C LEU A 191 -11.32 -12.98 18.64
N LYS A 192 -10.97 -13.87 17.71
CA LYS A 192 -10.82 -13.60 16.28
C LYS A 192 -12.08 -12.99 15.66
N GLU A 193 -13.24 -13.60 15.86
CA GLU A 193 -14.52 -13.22 15.23
C GLU A 193 -14.98 -11.82 15.68
N ASN A 194 -14.82 -11.54 16.98
CA ASN A 194 -15.13 -10.23 17.55
C ASN A 194 -14.22 -9.13 16.99
N SER A 195 -12.93 -9.42 16.86
CA SER A 195 -11.94 -8.47 16.35
C SER A 195 -12.04 -8.27 14.84
N PHE A 196 -12.33 -9.32 14.06
CA PHE A 196 -12.61 -9.22 12.62
C PHE A 196 -13.81 -8.30 12.35
N ARG A 197 -14.89 -8.45 13.12
CA ARG A 197 -16.03 -7.53 13.07
C ARG A 197 -15.63 -6.10 13.48
N GLN A 198 -14.84 -5.92 14.54
CA GLN A 198 -14.40 -4.58 14.96
C GLN A 198 -13.50 -3.90 13.91
N ILE A 199 -12.67 -4.67 13.20
CA ILE A 199 -11.84 -4.17 12.09
C ILE A 199 -12.77 -3.69 10.97
N ARG A 200 -13.71 -4.52 10.51
CA ARG A 200 -14.73 -4.14 9.52
C ARG A 200 -15.51 -2.89 9.92
N ASP A 201 -16.09 -2.88 11.12
CA ASP A 201 -16.91 -1.76 11.64
C ASP A 201 -16.07 -0.47 11.80
N THR A 202 -14.73 -0.58 11.82
CA THR A 202 -13.79 0.55 11.77
C THR A 202 -13.47 0.95 10.32
N VAL A 203 -13.15 0.01 9.43
CA VAL A 203 -12.92 0.25 7.98
C VAL A 203 -14.09 1.00 7.34
N VAL A 204 -15.34 0.58 7.62
CA VAL A 204 -16.56 1.28 7.21
C VAL A 204 -16.53 2.75 7.65
N ARG A 205 -16.14 3.01 8.90
CA ARG A 205 -16.04 4.37 9.46
C ARG A 205 -14.92 5.18 8.81
N CYS A 206 -13.80 4.55 8.46
CA CYS A 206 -12.71 5.19 7.73
C CYS A 206 -13.18 5.67 6.34
N GLU A 207 -13.96 4.86 5.63
CA GLU A 207 -14.54 5.23 4.34
C GLU A 207 -15.48 6.45 4.49
N TYR A 208 -16.38 6.45 5.50
CA TYR A 208 -17.25 7.59 5.76
C TYR A 208 -16.47 8.87 6.14
N VAL A 209 -15.46 8.79 7.01
CA VAL A 209 -14.65 9.96 7.40
C VAL A 209 -13.88 10.53 6.21
N TRP A 210 -13.31 9.68 5.36
CA TRP A 210 -12.64 10.11 4.12
C TRP A 210 -13.63 10.81 3.16
N ARG A 211 -14.80 10.23 2.94
CA ARG A 211 -15.85 10.79 2.06
C ARG A 211 -16.42 12.11 2.60
N CYS A 212 -16.53 12.27 3.93
CA CYS A 212 -16.90 13.54 4.55
C CYS A 212 -15.81 14.61 4.42
N TRP A 213 -14.52 14.26 4.46
CA TRP A 213 -13.43 15.21 4.20
C TRP A 213 -13.39 15.65 2.73
N TRP A 214 -13.46 14.71 1.79
CA TRP A 214 -13.38 14.99 0.36
C TRP A 214 -14.51 15.90 -0.14
N ASN A 215 -15.73 15.74 0.40
CA ASN A 215 -16.88 16.58 0.08
C ASN A 215 -16.83 18.00 0.70
N VAL A 216 -15.77 18.34 1.46
CA VAL A 216 -15.59 19.65 2.10
C VAL A 216 -14.40 20.43 1.51
N THR A 217 -13.52 19.76 0.76
CA THR A 217 -12.50 20.41 -0.10
C THR A 217 -13.10 20.77 -1.47
N PRO A 218 -13.14 22.07 -1.85
CA PRO A 218 -13.65 22.53 -3.14
C PRO A 218 -12.62 22.40 -4.29
#